data_AF-A0A937N346-F1
#
_entry.id   AF-A0A937N346-F1
#
_cell.length_a   1.000
_cell.length_b   1.000
_cell.length_c   1.000
_cell.angle_alpha   90.00
_cell.angle_beta   90.00
_cell.angle_gamma   90.00
#
_symmetry.space_group_name_H-M   'P 1'
#
loop_
_entity.id
_entity.type
_entity.pdbx_description
1 polymer ?
#
loop_
_entity_poly.entity_id
_entity_poly.type
_entity_poly.pdbx_seq_one_letter_code
_entity_poly.pdbx_strand_id
1 'polypeptide(L)' 'MARNEILEEIYAVREALLAEHGGDVHAYVEAARKRALESGRLIAAPKQRTIRCTGAAKSGDLPVENLSSPPGER' A
#
# COMPACT_ATOMS: atom_id res chain seq x y z
N MET A 1 -19.81 -26.51 -0.13
CA MET A 1 -19.78 -25.10 -0.58
C MET A 1 -19.29 -25.09 -2.01
N ALA A 2 -19.96 -24.38 -2.92
CA ALA A 2 -19.49 -24.25 -4.29
C ALA A 2 -18.18 -23.47 -4.30
N ARG A 3 -17.15 -23.98 -4.98
CA ARG A 3 -15.90 -23.26 -5.18
C ARG A 3 -16.18 -22.12 -6.16
N ASN A 4 -15.76 -20.92 -5.80
CA ASN A 4 -15.86 -19.77 -6.68
C ASN A 4 -14.58 -19.69 -7.50
N GLU A 5 -14.65 -20.11 -8.75
CA GLU A 5 -13.50 -20.20 -9.66
C GLU A 5 -12.78 -18.86 -9.84
N ILE A 6 -13.53 -17.74 -9.83
CA ILE A 6 -12.96 -16.40 -9.96
C ILE A 6 -12.10 -16.05 -8.74
N LEU A 7 -12.53 -16.45 -7.54
CA LEU A 7 -11.75 -16.19 -6.32
C LEU A 7 -10.45 -17.01 -6.31
N GLU A 8 -10.51 -18.26 -6.74
CA GLU A 8 -9.31 -19.11 -6.87
C GLU A 8 -8.31 -18.52 -7.86
N GLU A 9 -8.79 -18.01 -9.00
CA GLU A 9 -7.93 -17.34 -9.98
C GLU A 9 -7.27 -16.08 -9.39
N ILE A 10 -8.03 -15.25 -8.66
CA ILE A 10 -7.49 -14.07 -7.98
C ILE A 10 -6.40 -14.46 -6.97
N TYR A 11 -6.62 -15.53 -6.19
CA TYR A 11 -5.62 -16.00 -5.24
C TYR A 11 -4.37 -16.54 -5.95
N ALA A 12 -4.53 -17.33 -6.99
CA ALA A 12 -3.42 -17.84 -7.79
C ALA A 12 -2.57 -16.70 -8.39
N VAL A 13 -3.21 -15.67 -8.95
CA VAL A 13 -2.52 -14.49 -9.48
C VAL A 13 -1.80 -13.73 -8.36
N ARG A 14 -2.44 -13.57 -7.19
CA ARG A 14 -1.80 -12.90 -6.04
C ARG A 14 -0.56 -13.66 -5.58
N GLU A 15 -0.64 -14.99 -5.46
CA GLU A 15 0.51 -15.81 -5.07
C GLU A 15 1.64 -15.70 -6.10
N ALA A 16 1.32 -15.79 -7.39
CA ALA A 16 2.30 -15.63 -8.46
C ALA A 16 3.00 -14.26 -8.42
N LEU A 17 2.26 -13.17 -8.18
CA LEU A 17 2.82 -11.81 -8.08
C LEU A 17 3.74 -11.63 -6.88
N LEU A 18 3.47 -12.32 -5.77
CA LEU A 18 4.18 -12.15 -4.51
C LEU A 18 5.26 -13.22 -4.26
N ALA A 19 5.39 -14.21 -5.15
CA ALA A 19 6.31 -15.33 -4.99
C ALA A 19 7.77 -14.88 -4.78
N GLU A 20 8.22 -13.90 -5.56
CA GLU A 20 9.58 -13.33 -5.45
C GLU A 20 9.80 -12.51 -4.17
N HIS A 21 8.72 -12.15 -3.47
CA HIS A 21 8.73 -11.33 -2.27
C HIS A 21 8.25 -12.10 -1.02
N GLY A 22 8.24 -13.44 -1.07
CA GLY A 22 7.86 -14.27 0.08
C GLY A 22 6.42 -14.05 0.55
N GLY A 23 5.51 -13.63 -0.34
CA GLY A 23 4.15 -13.28 0.03
C GLY A 23 3.97 -11.87 0.62
N ASP A 24 5.05 -11.10 0.76
CA ASP A 24 5.00 -9.75 1.33
C ASP A 24 4.56 -8.71 0.27
N VAL A 25 3.32 -8.26 0.42
CA VAL A 25 2.72 -7.21 -0.42
C VAL A 25 3.47 -5.89 -0.30
N HIS A 26 3.94 -5.53 0.90
CA HIS A 26 4.66 -4.29 1.11
C HIS A 26 6.01 -4.31 0.38
N ALA A 27 6.74 -5.41 0.51
CA ALA A 27 8.01 -5.60 -0.20
C ALA A 27 7.83 -5.55 -1.73
N TYR A 28 6.78 -6.17 -2.27
CA TYR A 28 6.44 -6.09 -3.70
C TYR A 28 6.18 -4.64 -4.15
N VAL A 29 5.37 -3.89 -3.40
CA VAL A 29 5.04 -2.49 -3.76
C VAL A 29 6.27 -1.59 -3.69
N GLU A 30 7.11 -1.72 -2.67
CA GLU A 30 8.34 -0.93 -2.57
C GLU A 30 9.34 -1.28 -3.69
N ALA A 31 9.46 -2.54 -4.07
CA ALA A 31 10.28 -2.95 -5.20
C ALA A 31 9.75 -2.38 -6.54
N ALA A 32 8.43 -2.41 -6.75
CA ALA A 32 7.80 -1.80 -7.92
C ALA A 32 8.01 -0.27 -7.93
N ARG A 33 7.87 0.39 -6.79
CA ARG A 33 8.12 1.83 -6.62
C ARG A 33 9.57 2.18 -6.96
N LYS A 34 10.54 1.41 -6.45
CA LYS A 34 11.96 1.60 -6.74
C LYS A 34 12.25 1.52 -8.25
N ARG A 35 11.78 0.45 -8.91
CA ARG A 35 11.92 0.30 -10.38
C ARG A 35 11.30 1.46 -11.14
N ALA A 36 10.15 1.94 -10.67
CA ALA A 36 9.47 3.05 -11.30
C ALA A 36 10.30 4.35 -11.17
N LEU A 37 10.86 4.64 -10.00
CA LEU A 37 11.76 5.78 -9.79
C LEU A 37 13.04 5.69 -10.64
N GLU A 38 13.63 4.50 -10.74
CA GLU A 38 14.82 4.24 -11.56
C GLU A 38 14.56 4.39 -13.06
N SER A 39 13.31 4.21 -13.51
CA SER A 39 12.94 4.31 -14.93
C SER A 39 13.03 5.73 -15.53
N GLY A 40 13.24 6.76 -14.69
CA GLY A 40 13.27 8.16 -15.12
C GLY A 40 11.94 8.71 -15.62
N ARG A 41 10.86 7.91 -15.59
CA ARG A 41 9.51 8.37 -15.89
C ARG A 41 9.07 9.35 -14.80
N LEU A 42 8.43 10.45 -15.22
CA LEU A 42 7.79 11.40 -14.32
C LEU A 42 6.66 10.69 -13.57
N ILE A 43 6.98 10.14 -12.40
CA ILE A 43 6.00 9.71 -11.42
C ILE A 43 5.66 10.97 -10.65
N ALA A 44 4.46 11.50 -10.86
CA ALA A 44 3.92 12.57 -10.02
C ALA A 44 4.18 12.19 -8.56
N ALA A 45 4.90 13.05 -7.83
CA ALA A 45 5.55 12.74 -6.57
C ALA A 45 4.71 11.75 -5.73
N PRO A 46 5.20 10.52 -5.47
CA PRO A 46 4.40 9.49 -4.81
C PRO A 46 4.18 9.88 -3.35
N LYS A 47 3.20 10.74 -3.09
CA LYS A 47 2.71 11.06 -1.76
C LYS A 47 1.79 9.92 -1.37
N GLN A 48 2.36 8.91 -0.71
CA GLN A 48 1.56 7.86 -0.07
C GLN A 48 0.60 8.55 0.90
N ARG A 49 -0.71 8.37 0.66
CA ARG A 49 -1.73 8.91 1.55
C ARG A 49 -1.56 8.20 2.89
N THR A 50 -1.23 8.97 3.92
CA THR A 50 -1.30 8.47 5.29
C THR A 50 -2.77 8.50 5.72
N ILE A 51 -3.11 7.79 6.80
CA ILE A 51 -4.48 7.72 7.37
C ILE A 51 -5.08 9.13 7.58
N ARG A 52 -4.23 10.15 7.76
CA ARG A 52 -4.62 11.55 7.92
C ARG A 52 -5.06 12.25 6.63
N CYS A 53 -4.95 11.62 5.47
CA CYS A 53 -5.20 12.23 4.16
C CYS A 53 -6.63 12.06 3.63
N THR A 54 -7.53 11.44 4.38
CA THR A 54 -8.95 11.35 4.01
C THR A 54 -9.81 11.99 5.09
N GLY A 55 -10.64 12.98 4.72
CA GLY A 55 -11.70 13.52 5.58
C GLY A 55 -12.71 12.47 6.07
N ALA A 56 -12.62 11.23 5.58
CA ALA A 56 -13.36 10.06 6.04
C ALA A 56 -12.87 9.47 7.38
N ALA A 57 -11.76 9.96 7.97
CA ALA A 57 -11.28 9.50 9.29
C ALA A 57 -12.14 9.98 10.49
N LYS A 58 -13.39 10.39 10.27
CA LYS A 58 -14.38 10.67 11.32
C LYS A 58 -15.42 9.55 11.38
N SER A 59 -14.99 8.33 11.68
CA SER A 59 -15.90 7.33 12.23
C SER A 59 -15.14 6.43 13.18
N GLY A 60 -15.28 6.70 14.47
CA GLY A 60 -14.74 5.89 15.55
C GLY A 60 -13.80 6.70 16.44
N ASP A 61 -14.34 7.13 17.57
CA ASP A 61 -13.58 7.52 18.76
C ASP A 61 -12.59 6.40 19.13
N LEU A 62 -11.36 6.49 18.67
CA LEU A 62 -10.23 5.81 19.27
C LEU A 62 -9.17 6.86 19.58
N PRO A 63 -8.75 7.01 20.84
CA PRO A 63 -7.74 7.99 21.21
C PRO A 63 -6.41 7.53 20.63
N VAL A 64 -6.02 8.09 19.48
CA VAL A 64 -4.64 7.97 18.99
C VAL A 64 -3.81 8.96 19.80
N GLU A 65 -3.59 8.62 21.06
CA GLU A 65 -2.55 9.25 21.87
C GLU A 65 -1.19 8.87 21.28
N ASN A 66 -0.35 9.88 21.07
CA ASN A 66 1.06 9.77 20.66
C ASN A 66 1.35 9.37 19.20
N LEU A 67 0.88 10.15 18.23
CA LEU A 67 1.61 10.28 16.97
C LEU A 67 2.19 11.69 16.86
N SER A 68 3.46 11.79 17.29
CA SER A 68 4.37 12.94 17.21
C SER A 68 4.12 13.79 15.96
N SER A 69 4.15 15.12 16.14
CA SER A 69 3.99 16.10 15.07
C SER A 69 4.99 15.85 13.93
N PRO A 70 4.57 16.01 12.66
CA PRO A 70 5.53 16.01 11.55
C PRO A 70 6.51 17.18 11.70
N PRO A 71 7.78 17.01 11.29
CA PRO A 71 8.74 18.10 11.37
C PRO A 71 8.27 19.23 10.46
N GLY A 72 8.11 20.42 11.04
CA GLY A 72 7.67 21.61 10.32
C GLY A 72 8.62 21.92 9.15
N GLU A 73 8.01 22.21 7.99
CA GLU A 73 8.71 22.76 6.83
C GLU A 73 9.43 24.06 7.26
N ARG A 74 10.76 24.05 7.19
CA ARG A 74 11.59 25.24 7.04
C ARG A 74 12.34 25.13 5.72
#